data_AF-A0A523ZTR3-F1
#
_entry.id   AF-A0A523ZTR3-F1
#
_cell.length_a   1.000
_cell.length_b   1.000
_cell.length_c   1.000
_cell.angle_alpha   90.00
_cell.angle_beta   90.00
_cell.angle_gamma   90.00
#
_symmetry.space_group_name_H-M   'P 1'
#
loop_
_entity.id
_entity.type
_entity.pdbx_description
1 polymer ?
#
loop_
_entity_poly.entity_id
_entity_poly.type
_entity_poly.pdbx_seq_one_letter_code
_entity_poly.pdbx_strand_id
1 'polypeptide(L)'
;MSRKKVVKRTTIILDEEEREYIDSLIREGREPGIKPLISKMLDIYRSMMIYDWKYPGEYYCGISRVAFVNVEFINIMLQHVPKEKWREVGQKTGEAARMSMEATLNIQTANREKWSNVFKRLRVQGFGDFYLRDKYVIIKTPFISNSEVLCGFLESLLGIRLEAKTSSPPLIFEIVG
;
A
#
# COMPACT_ATOMS: atom_id res chain seq x y z
N MET A 1 -0.66 9.55 -36.24
CA MET A 1 0.49 8.61 -36.30
C MET A 1 1.21 8.60 -34.96
N SER A 2 1.17 7.50 -34.21
CA SER A 2 1.93 7.38 -32.96
C SER A 2 3.41 7.14 -33.30
N ARG A 3 4.30 8.02 -32.84
CA ARG A 3 5.75 7.77 -32.90
C ARG A 3 6.03 6.51 -32.08
N LYS A 4 6.41 5.40 -32.72
CA LYS A 4 6.92 4.20 -32.03
C LYS A 4 8.05 4.67 -31.11
N LYS A 5 7.85 4.54 -29.79
CA LYS A 5 8.90 4.81 -28.79
C LYS A 5 10.11 3.94 -29.14
N VAL A 6 11.22 4.58 -29.49
CA VAL A 6 12.48 3.88 -29.72
C VAL A 6 12.91 3.23 -28.41
N VAL A 7 12.94 1.90 -28.36
CA VAL A 7 13.48 1.16 -27.22
C VAL A 7 14.99 1.34 -27.25
N LYS A 8 15.51 2.20 -26.38
CA LYS A 8 16.96 2.34 -26.18
C LYS A 8 17.45 1.09 -25.45
N ARG A 9 18.45 0.42 -26.02
CA ARG A 9 19.13 -0.71 -25.37
C ARG A 9 20.24 -0.15 -24.47
N THR A 10 20.25 -0.60 -23.22
CA THR A 10 21.29 -0.25 -22.24
C THR A 10 21.86 -1.55 -21.70
N THR A 11 23.19 -1.67 -21.69
CA THR A 11 23.90 -2.76 -21.04
C THR A 11 24.11 -2.40 -19.57
N ILE A 12 23.70 -3.29 -18.66
CA ILE A 12 23.98 -3.19 -17.23
C ILE A 12 25.06 -4.24 -16.94
N ILE A 13 26.16 -3.80 -16.33
CA ILE A 13 27.22 -4.68 -15.86
C ILE A 13 26.98 -4.86 -14.36
N LEU A 14 26.82 -6.11 -13.95
CA LEU A 14 26.74 -6.48 -12.54
C LEU A 14 28.12 -6.97 -12.10
N ASP A 15 28.46 -6.72 -10.85
CA ASP A 15 29.64 -7.37 -10.26
C ASP A 15 29.38 -8.87 -10.01
N GLU A 16 30.43 -9.59 -9.64
CA GLU A 16 30.38 -11.03 -9.42
C GLU A 16 29.44 -11.39 -8.27
N GLU A 17 29.48 -10.64 -7.16
CA GLU A 17 28.63 -10.89 -5.97
C GLU A 17 27.14 -10.66 -6.28
N GLU A 18 26.80 -9.56 -6.96
CA GLU A 18 25.45 -9.26 -7.44
C GLU A 18 24.95 -10.35 -8.38
N ARG A 19 25.81 -10.83 -9.29
CA ARG A 19 25.45 -11.85 -10.26
C ARG A 19 25.19 -13.19 -9.59
N GLU A 20 26.10 -13.62 -8.71
CA GLU A 20 25.97 -14.85 -7.94
C GLU A 20 24.71 -14.83 -7.07
N TYR A 21 24.42 -13.69 -6.43
CA TYR A 21 23.20 -13.52 -5.64
C TYR A 21 21.95 -13.70 -6.50
N ILE A 22 21.87 -13.05 -7.66
CA ILE A 22 20.72 -13.17 -8.56
C ILE A 22 20.58 -14.62 -9.09
N ASP A 23 21.68 -15.24 -9.50
CA ASP A 23 21.66 -16.63 -9.99
C ASP A 23 21.24 -17.61 -8.88
N SER A 24 21.57 -17.33 -7.61
CA SER A 24 21.08 -18.12 -6.46
C SER A 24 19.55 -18.04 -6.33
N LEU A 25 18.97 -16.83 -6.45
CA LEU A 25 17.52 -16.62 -6.39
C LEU A 25 16.79 -17.35 -7.52
N ILE A 26 17.40 -17.38 -8.72
CA ILE A 26 16.83 -18.07 -9.89
C ILE A 26 16.90 -19.58 -9.69
N ARG A 27 18.04 -20.10 -9.24
CA ARG A 27 18.24 -21.53 -8.97
C ARG A 27 17.28 -22.06 -7.90
N GLU A 28 16.99 -21.24 -6.88
CA GLU A 28 16.01 -21.56 -5.83
C GLU A 28 14.54 -21.37 -6.27
N GLY A 29 14.31 -20.90 -7.50
CA GLY A 29 12.96 -20.65 -8.01
C GLY A 29 12.25 -19.44 -7.40
N ARG A 30 12.97 -18.57 -6.67
CA ARG A 30 12.42 -17.34 -6.07
C ARG A 30 12.19 -16.24 -7.09
N GLU A 31 13.01 -16.21 -8.14
CA GLU A 31 12.88 -15.25 -9.24
C GLU A 31 12.93 -15.99 -10.59
N PRO A 32 12.07 -15.65 -11.56
CA PRO A 32 12.00 -16.36 -12.85
C PRO A 32 13.13 -15.96 -13.81
N GLY A 33 13.95 -14.97 -13.45
CA GLY A 33 15.09 -14.51 -14.25
C GLY A 33 15.46 -13.04 -13.98
N ILE A 34 16.64 -12.63 -14.45
CA ILE A 34 17.18 -11.28 -14.24
C ILE A 34 16.29 -10.17 -14.82
N LYS A 35 15.71 -10.38 -16.01
CA LYS A 35 14.87 -9.36 -16.66
C LYS A 35 13.55 -9.12 -15.89
N PRO A 36 12.79 -10.15 -15.50
CA PRO A 36 11.65 -10.00 -14.59
C PRO A 36 12.04 -9.33 -13.27
N LEU A 37 13.15 -9.73 -12.65
CA LEU A 37 13.66 -9.15 -11.41
C LEU A 37 13.89 -7.64 -11.55
N ILE A 38 14.66 -7.20 -12.55
CA ILE A 38 14.92 -5.77 -12.79
C ILE A 38 13.61 -5.01 -13.04
N SER A 39 12.68 -5.59 -13.80
CA SER A 39 11.38 -4.97 -14.06
C SER A 39 10.56 -4.77 -12.78
N LYS A 40 10.55 -5.79 -11.91
CA LYS A 40 9.93 -5.75 -10.58
C LYS A 40 10.59 -4.70 -9.68
N MET A 41 11.92 -4.66 -9.64
CA MET A 41 12.67 -3.69 -8.84
C MET A 41 12.40 -2.25 -9.27
N LEU A 42 12.33 -1.97 -10.57
CA LEU A 42 11.99 -0.63 -11.08
C LEU A 42 10.55 -0.23 -10.73
N ASP A 43 9.61 -1.17 -10.78
CA ASP A 43 8.23 -0.87 -10.39
C ASP A 43 8.10 -0.60 -8.88
N ILE A 44 8.81 -1.37 -8.05
CA ILE A 44 8.91 -1.13 -6.60
C ILE A 44 9.57 0.22 -6.32
N TYR A 45 10.72 0.50 -6.93
CA TYR A 45 11.49 1.73 -6.76
C TYR A 45 10.64 2.97 -7.02
N ARG A 46 9.87 2.95 -8.12
CA ARG A 46 8.95 4.03 -8.45
C ARG A 46 7.74 4.07 -7.53
N SER A 47 7.12 2.92 -7.26
CA SER A 47 5.86 2.86 -6.51
C SER A 47 6.04 3.21 -5.04
N MET A 48 7.16 2.81 -4.43
CA MET A 48 7.50 3.14 -3.04
C MET A 48 8.20 4.51 -2.91
N MET A 49 8.46 5.20 -4.02
CA MET A 49 9.21 6.46 -4.05
C MET A 49 10.58 6.34 -3.40
N ILE A 50 11.30 5.24 -3.68
CA ILE A 50 12.61 4.94 -3.08
C ILE A 50 13.65 6.02 -3.42
N TYR A 51 13.47 6.75 -4.53
CA TYR A 51 14.31 7.90 -4.87
C TYR A 51 14.29 9.04 -3.83
N ASP A 52 13.26 9.12 -2.97
CA ASP A 52 13.18 10.10 -1.88
C ASP A 52 13.80 9.57 -0.57
N TRP A 53 14.23 8.30 -0.52
CA TRP A 53 14.75 7.69 0.70
C TRP A 53 16.20 8.13 0.94
N LYS A 54 16.55 8.35 2.21
CA LYS A 54 17.94 8.42 2.66
C LYS A 54 18.28 7.10 3.32
N TYR A 55 18.67 6.13 2.49
CA TYR A 55 18.99 4.78 2.94
C TYR A 55 20.44 4.71 3.49
N PRO A 56 20.66 4.08 4.66
CA PRO A 56 19.67 3.55 5.61
C PRO A 56 19.12 4.62 6.58
N GLY A 57 17.91 4.41 7.11
CA GLY A 57 17.40 5.13 8.30
C GLY A 57 16.22 6.08 8.07
N GLU A 58 16.15 6.77 6.93
CA GLU A 58 15.01 7.64 6.61
C GLU A 58 14.29 7.19 5.33
N TYR A 59 13.08 6.65 5.50
CA TYR A 59 12.23 6.22 4.40
C TYR A 59 11.06 7.18 4.27
N TYR A 60 10.79 7.59 3.03
CA TYR A 60 9.75 8.55 2.71
C TYR A 60 8.82 8.00 1.64
N CYS A 61 7.55 8.39 1.72
CA CYS A 61 6.69 8.41 0.56
C CYS A 61 6.10 9.81 0.46
N GLY A 62 6.63 10.60 -0.48
CA GLY A 62 6.36 12.02 -0.54
C GLY A 62 6.69 12.70 0.77
N ILE A 63 5.72 13.43 1.31
CA ILE A 63 5.89 14.19 2.55
C ILE A 63 5.82 13.31 3.81
N SER A 64 5.47 12.03 3.69
CA SER A 64 5.27 11.15 4.84
C SER A 64 6.49 10.30 5.13
N ARG A 65 7.00 10.42 6.36
CA ARG A 65 7.97 9.47 6.91
C ARG A 65 7.29 8.14 7.18
N VAL A 66 7.92 7.05 6.76
CA VAL A 66 7.42 5.68 6.95
C VAL A 66 8.45 4.80 7.63
N ALA A 67 7.98 3.71 8.22
CA ALA A 67 8.82 2.66 8.79
C ALA A 67 8.20 1.29 8.46
N PHE A 68 9.04 0.26 8.39
CA PHE A 68 8.57 -1.12 8.36
C PHE A 68 8.27 -1.54 9.79
N VAL A 69 6.99 -1.87 10.06
CA VAL A 69 6.49 -2.17 11.40
C VAL A 69 5.75 -3.49 11.36
N ASN A 70 6.02 -4.38 12.34
CA ASN A 70 5.31 -5.64 12.48
C ASN A 70 3.85 -5.40 12.89
N VAL A 71 2.93 -6.20 12.34
CA VAL A 71 1.49 -6.05 12.62
C VAL A 71 1.17 -6.25 14.10
N GLU A 72 1.94 -7.10 14.79
CA GLU A 72 1.83 -7.35 16.23
C GLU A 72 1.98 -6.08 17.05
N PHE A 73 2.84 -5.14 16.63
CA PHE A 73 3.07 -3.90 17.39
C PHE A 73 1.81 -3.03 17.38
N ILE A 74 1.15 -2.93 16.22
CA ILE A 74 -0.13 -2.21 16.09
C ILE A 74 -1.21 -2.92 16.91
N ASN A 75 -1.29 -4.24 16.82
CA ASN A 75 -2.28 -5.02 17.56
C ASN A 75 -2.14 -4.82 19.07
N ILE A 76 -0.92 -4.86 19.61
CA ILE A 76 -0.64 -4.61 21.04
C ILE A 76 -1.06 -3.18 21.42
N MET A 77 -0.71 -2.17 20.62
CA MET A 77 -1.15 -0.79 20.90
C MET A 77 -2.67 -0.65 20.93
N LEU A 78 -3.38 -1.28 20.00
CA LEU A 78 -4.85 -1.23 19.93
C LEU A 78 -5.53 -1.91 21.12
N GLN A 79 -4.89 -2.88 21.79
CA GLN A 79 -5.44 -3.51 23.00
C GLN A 79 -5.58 -2.52 24.17
N HIS A 80 -4.82 -1.43 24.16
CA HIS A 80 -4.89 -0.38 25.19
C HIS A 80 -5.84 0.76 24.83
N VAL A 81 -6.45 0.74 23.65
CA VAL A 81 -7.45 1.74 23.24
C VAL A 81 -8.84 1.26 23.66
N PRO A 82 -9.65 2.07 24.36
CA PRO A 82 -11.04 1.74 24.66
C PRO A 82 -11.84 1.46 23.38
N LYS A 83 -12.72 0.45 23.40
CA LYS A 83 -13.41 -0.04 22.20
C LYS A 83 -14.25 1.04 21.51
N GLU A 84 -14.89 1.88 22.30
CA GLU A 84 -15.70 3.01 21.87
C GLU A 84 -14.89 4.08 21.11
N LYS A 85 -13.55 4.05 21.22
CA LYS A 85 -12.63 4.96 20.52
C LYS A 85 -12.02 4.36 19.25
N TRP A 86 -12.20 3.07 18.97
CA TRP A 86 -11.55 2.41 17.83
C TRP A 86 -11.90 3.05 16.48
N ARG A 87 -13.18 3.34 16.25
CA ARG A 87 -13.61 3.99 15.00
C ARG A 87 -13.05 5.41 14.85
N GLU A 88 -13.01 6.18 15.95
CA GLU A 88 -12.41 7.52 15.98
C GLU A 88 -10.91 7.48 15.68
N VAL A 89 -10.17 6.51 16.23
CA VAL A 89 -8.76 6.28 15.90
C VAL A 89 -8.57 5.98 14.42
N GLY A 90 -9.44 5.12 13.87
CA GLY A 90 -9.52 4.87 12.43
C GLY A 90 -9.68 6.17 11.64
N GLN A 91 -10.71 6.96 11.96
CA GLN A 91 -11.02 8.20 11.26
C GLN A 91 -9.86 9.19 11.26
N LYS A 92 -9.23 9.44 12.42
CA LYS A 92 -8.07 10.35 12.52
C LYS A 92 -6.88 9.88 11.69
N THR A 93 -6.61 8.57 11.68
CA THR A 93 -5.53 8.01 10.85
C THR A 93 -5.87 8.04 9.36
N GLY A 94 -7.14 7.85 9.00
CA GLY A 94 -7.65 7.98 7.63
C GLY A 94 -7.55 9.39 7.08
N GLU A 95 -7.84 10.41 7.90
CA GLU A 95 -7.65 11.83 7.54
C GLU A 95 -6.19 12.15 7.25
N ALA A 96 -5.27 11.68 8.10
CA ALA A 96 -3.83 11.85 7.88
C ALA A 96 -3.37 11.18 6.58
N ALA A 97 -3.86 9.97 6.29
CA ALA A 97 -3.58 9.27 5.05
C ALA A 97 -4.13 10.01 3.83
N ARG A 98 -5.36 10.54 3.90
CA ARG A 98 -5.95 11.35 2.83
C ARG A 98 -5.08 12.56 2.51
N MET A 99 -4.73 13.36 3.52
CA MET A 99 -3.91 14.55 3.33
C MET A 99 -2.55 14.21 2.69
N SER A 100 -1.92 13.14 3.14
CA SER A 100 -0.65 12.66 2.56
C SER A 100 -0.80 12.28 1.08
N MET A 101 -1.83 11.52 0.73
CA MET A 101 -2.07 11.07 -0.64
C MET A 101 -2.46 12.23 -1.57
N GLU A 102 -3.30 13.15 -1.10
CA GLU A 102 -3.71 14.33 -1.87
C GLU A 102 -2.54 15.27 -2.12
N ALA A 103 -1.73 15.57 -1.10
CA ALA A 103 -0.59 16.47 -1.22
C ALA A 103 0.57 15.88 -2.04
N THR A 104 0.85 14.58 -1.88
CA THR A 104 1.99 13.93 -2.54
C THR A 104 1.66 13.44 -3.94
N LEU A 105 0.51 12.77 -4.09
CA LEU A 105 0.19 12.01 -5.29
C LEU A 105 -0.86 12.70 -6.17
N ASN A 106 -1.41 13.83 -5.70
CA ASN A 106 -2.51 14.54 -6.36
C ASN A 106 -3.71 13.60 -6.66
N ILE A 107 -4.00 12.69 -5.73
CA ILE A 107 -5.12 11.74 -5.81
C ILE A 107 -6.26 12.28 -4.96
N GLN A 108 -7.35 12.74 -5.59
CA GLN A 108 -8.59 13.08 -4.89
C GLN A 108 -9.22 11.81 -4.31
N THR A 109 -9.03 11.53 -3.03
CA THR A 109 -9.40 10.22 -2.46
C THR A 109 -10.90 10.05 -2.30
N ALA A 110 -11.64 11.16 -2.15
CA ALA A 110 -13.10 11.17 -2.13
C ALA A 110 -13.73 10.94 -3.52
N ASN A 111 -12.96 11.07 -4.60
CA ASN A 111 -13.45 10.79 -5.94
C ASN A 111 -13.40 9.28 -6.22
N ARG A 112 -14.59 8.66 -6.30
CA ARG A 112 -14.75 7.22 -6.55
C ARG A 112 -14.04 6.71 -7.80
N GLU A 113 -13.94 7.51 -8.86
CA GLU A 113 -13.21 7.13 -10.08
C GLU A 113 -11.71 6.95 -9.84
N LYS A 114 -11.17 7.58 -8.79
CA LYS A 114 -9.76 7.52 -8.40
C LYS A 114 -9.47 6.43 -7.38
N TRP A 115 -10.48 5.74 -6.84
CA TRP A 115 -10.27 4.73 -5.80
C TRP A 115 -9.37 3.57 -6.22
N SER A 116 -9.34 3.23 -7.51
CA SER A 116 -8.38 2.23 -8.02
C SER A 116 -6.92 2.62 -7.74
N ASN A 117 -6.60 3.91 -7.81
CA ASN A 117 -5.28 4.45 -7.48
C ASN A 117 -5.05 4.49 -5.96
N VAL A 118 -6.07 4.84 -5.17
CA VAL A 118 -6.01 4.81 -3.69
C VAL A 118 -5.73 3.38 -3.21
N PHE A 119 -6.48 2.39 -3.71
CA PHE A 119 -6.32 0.98 -3.35
C PHE A 119 -5.02 0.38 -3.87
N LYS A 120 -4.53 0.84 -5.04
CA LYS A 120 -3.17 0.51 -5.48
C LYS A 120 -2.14 1.05 -4.49
N ARG A 121 -2.32 2.28 -4.00
CA ARG A 121 -1.39 2.91 -3.05
C ARG A 121 -1.35 2.18 -1.70
N LEU A 122 -2.52 1.84 -1.14
CA LEU A 122 -2.62 1.08 0.10
C LEU A 122 -1.98 -0.31 -0.02
N ARG A 123 -2.16 -1.00 -1.16
CA ARG A 123 -1.49 -2.28 -1.45
C ARG A 123 0.03 -2.15 -1.49
N VAL A 124 0.55 -1.12 -2.18
CA VAL A 124 1.99 -0.84 -2.24
C VAL A 124 2.57 -0.58 -0.84
N GLN A 125 1.79 0.04 0.05
CA GLN A 125 2.18 0.28 1.45
C GLN A 125 1.96 -0.92 2.38
N GLY A 126 1.41 -2.03 1.88
CA GLY A 126 1.21 -3.25 2.66
C GLY A 126 -0.03 -3.25 3.56
N PHE A 127 -1.02 -2.39 3.34
CA PHE A 127 -2.24 -2.36 4.17
C PHE A 127 -3.18 -3.56 3.96
N GLY A 128 -2.94 -4.38 2.94
CA GLY A 128 -3.76 -5.53 2.55
C GLY A 128 -4.22 -5.41 1.09
N ASP A 129 -4.97 -6.41 0.63
CA ASP A 129 -5.48 -6.47 -0.73
C ASP A 129 -6.91 -5.94 -0.82
N PHE A 130 -7.04 -4.75 -1.40
CA PHE A 130 -8.30 -4.01 -1.53
C PHE A 130 -9.00 -4.29 -2.86
N TYR A 131 -10.30 -4.58 -2.77
CA TYR A 131 -11.19 -4.78 -3.92
C TYR A 131 -12.50 -4.01 -3.74
N LEU A 132 -12.99 -3.42 -4.83
CA LEU A 132 -14.35 -2.86 -4.90
C LEU A 132 -15.24 -3.80 -5.71
N ARG A 133 -16.36 -4.21 -5.12
CA ARG A 133 -17.40 -5.03 -5.77
C ARG A 133 -18.75 -4.38 -5.50
N ASP A 134 -19.31 -3.71 -6.50
CA ASP A 134 -20.56 -2.95 -6.39
C ASP A 134 -20.54 -1.95 -5.23
N LYS A 135 -21.27 -2.22 -4.14
CA LYS A 135 -21.31 -1.41 -2.92
C LYS A 135 -20.41 -1.93 -1.79
N TYR A 136 -19.58 -2.94 -2.05
CA TYR A 136 -18.73 -3.58 -1.05
C TYR A 136 -17.25 -3.27 -1.28
N VAL A 137 -16.58 -2.87 -0.19
CA VAL A 137 -15.12 -2.82 -0.11
C VAL A 137 -14.65 -4.08 0.62
N ILE A 138 -13.82 -4.87 -0.05
CA ILE A 138 -13.31 -6.15 0.47
C ILE A 138 -11.80 -6.02 0.67
N ILE A 139 -11.32 -6.38 1.86
CA ILE A 139 -9.90 -6.37 2.21
C ILE A 139 -9.48 -7.77 2.62
N LYS A 140 -8.60 -8.38 1.82
CA LYS A 140 -7.92 -9.63 2.19
C LYS A 140 -6.61 -9.30 2.89
N THR A 141 -6.22 -10.17 3.82
CA THR A 141 -4.97 -10.05 4.61
C THR A 141 -4.72 -8.61 5.12
N PRO A 142 -5.68 -8.00 5.82
CA PRO A 142 -5.55 -6.60 6.26
C PRO A 142 -4.41 -6.48 7.28
N PHE A 143 -3.61 -5.43 7.15
CA PHE A 143 -2.61 -5.08 8.17
C PHE A 143 -3.28 -4.63 9.46
N ILE A 144 -4.34 -3.82 9.37
CA ILE A 144 -5.18 -3.47 10.52
C ILE A 144 -6.32 -4.48 10.60
N SER A 145 -6.19 -5.45 11.50
CA SER A 145 -7.17 -6.55 11.65
C SER A 145 -8.45 -6.14 12.39
N ASN A 146 -8.41 -5.06 13.16
CA ASN A 146 -9.57 -4.54 13.89
C ASN A 146 -10.56 -3.86 12.91
N SER A 147 -11.77 -4.43 12.79
CA SER A 147 -12.77 -3.98 11.81
C SER A 147 -13.23 -2.55 12.05
N GLU A 148 -13.38 -2.11 13.30
CA GLU A 148 -13.82 -0.73 13.63
C GLU A 148 -12.76 0.30 13.26
N VAL A 149 -11.49 0.02 13.57
CA VAL A 149 -10.38 0.90 13.20
C VAL A 149 -10.25 1.00 11.68
N LEU A 150 -10.25 -0.13 10.97
CA LEU A 150 -10.12 -0.10 9.51
C LEU A 150 -11.36 0.51 8.84
N CYS A 151 -12.55 0.30 9.39
CA CYS A 151 -13.78 0.95 8.93
C CYS A 151 -13.63 2.47 9.02
N GLY A 152 -13.33 3.01 10.21
CA GLY A 152 -13.14 4.45 10.40
C GLY A 152 -12.02 5.02 9.53
N PHE A 153 -10.92 4.28 9.35
CA PHE A 153 -9.83 4.67 8.45
C PHE A 153 -10.33 4.88 7.02
N LEU A 154 -11.10 3.92 6.48
CA LEU A 154 -11.61 4.02 5.13
C LEU A 154 -12.71 5.07 4.97
N GLU A 155 -13.54 5.30 6.00
CA GLU A 155 -14.56 6.35 5.99
C GLU A 155 -13.94 7.72 5.76
N SER A 156 -12.95 8.10 6.59
CA SER A 156 -12.29 9.39 6.47
C SER A 156 -11.38 9.49 5.25
N LEU A 157 -10.70 8.39 4.89
CA LEU A 157 -9.85 8.36 3.71
C LEU A 157 -10.67 8.59 2.43
N LEU A 158 -11.82 7.91 2.29
CA LEU A 158 -12.62 7.93 1.08
C LEU A 158 -13.80 8.92 1.11
N GLY A 159 -14.04 9.58 2.24
CA GLY A 159 -15.15 10.52 2.40
C GLY A 159 -16.53 9.85 2.30
N ILE A 160 -16.67 8.63 2.81
CA ILE A 160 -17.91 7.83 2.76
C ILE A 160 -18.28 7.31 4.14
N ARG A 161 -19.46 6.70 4.25
CA ARG A 161 -19.84 5.90 5.42
C ARG A 161 -19.81 4.42 5.10
N LEU A 162 -19.37 3.63 6.08
CA LEU A 162 -19.21 2.20 5.94
C LEU A 162 -19.89 1.45 7.08
N GLU A 163 -20.39 0.26 6.75
CA GLU A 163 -20.95 -0.68 7.71
C GLU A 163 -20.26 -2.03 7.57
N ALA A 164 -19.69 -2.54 8.67
CA ALA A 164 -18.99 -3.81 8.69
C ALA A 164 -19.96 -4.99 8.54
N LYS A 165 -19.66 -5.91 7.62
CA LYS A 165 -20.40 -7.18 7.44
C LYS A 165 -19.65 -8.38 8.01
N THR A 166 -18.35 -8.22 8.27
CA THR A 166 -17.52 -9.21 8.96
C THR A 166 -16.68 -8.53 10.04
N SER A 167 -16.39 -9.26 11.11
CA SER A 167 -15.52 -8.83 12.22
C SER A 167 -14.12 -9.45 12.15
N SER A 168 -13.88 -10.37 11.21
CA SER A 168 -12.60 -11.04 10.99
C SER A 168 -12.26 -11.10 9.49
N PRO A 169 -10.97 -11.20 9.12
CA PRO A 169 -10.56 -11.29 7.72
C PRO A 169 -11.20 -12.48 6.96
N PRO A 170 -11.61 -12.29 5.69
CA PRO A 170 -11.58 -11.04 4.94
C PRO A 170 -12.57 -10.02 5.49
N LEU A 171 -12.10 -8.76 5.62
CA LEU A 171 -12.96 -7.68 6.10
C LEU A 171 -13.82 -7.18 4.94
N ILE A 172 -15.13 -7.13 5.17
CA ILE A 172 -16.12 -6.71 4.18
C ILE A 172 -16.88 -5.51 4.75
N PHE A 173 -16.83 -4.39 4.06
CA PHE A 173 -17.57 -3.19 4.40
C PHE A 173 -18.58 -2.86 3.30
N GLU A 174 -19.82 -2.57 3.68
CA GLU A 174 -20.84 -2.03 2.78
C GLU A 174 -20.80 -0.50 2.82
N ILE A 175 -20.85 0.13 1.65
CA ILE A 175 -21.01 1.58 1.51
C ILE A 175 -22.48 1.92 1.77
N VAL A 176 -22.73 2.76 2.77
CA VAL A 176 -24.07 3.18 3.17
C VAL A 176 -24.22 4.69 3.00
N GLY A 177 -25.33 5.13 2.39
CA GLY A 177 -25.58 6.52 1.99
C GLY A 177 -25.49 6.70 0.49
#